data_AF-A0A1Z9BDP7-F1
#
_entry.id   AF-A0A1Z9BDP7-F1
#
_cell.length_a   1.000
_cell.length_b   1.000
_cell.length_c   1.000
_cell.angle_alpha   90.00
_cell.angle_beta   90.00
_cell.angle_gamma   90.00
#
_symmetry.space_group_name_H-M   'P 1'
#
loop_
_entity.id
_entity.type
_entity.pdbx_description
1 polymer ?
#
loop_
_entity_poly.entity_id
_entity_poly.type
_entity_poly.pdbx_seq_one_letter_code
_entity_poly.pdbx_strand_id
1 'polypeptide(L)'
;MKTIFLDFDGVLHTSSIYIQTPFSKLSHFDPLLKDYAFDVVVSSTWRFHYKLNDLKLKLRKLGERVIGVTGESCAGTFPRYYEIREYAEFNQILDWVAIDDAKLQFPESEKRLIHCNPQTGITNIQIQILKDWLET
;
A
#
# COMPACT_ATOMS: atom_id res chain seq x y z
N MET A 1 0.31 1.64 16.66
CA MET A 1 1.30 1.84 15.59
C MET A 1 0.54 2.20 14.33
N LYS A 2 1.06 3.13 13.52
CA LYS A 2 0.46 3.50 12.24
C LYS A 2 0.70 2.40 11.21
N THR A 3 -0.32 2.04 10.43
CA THR A 3 -0.22 0.97 9.44
C THR A 3 -0.52 1.46 8.02
N ILE A 4 0.34 1.10 7.08
CA ILE A 4 0.15 1.37 5.65
C ILE A 4 -0.32 0.08 4.97
N PHE A 5 -1.47 0.13 4.31
CA PHE A 5 -1.90 -0.89 3.36
C PHE A 5 -1.38 -0.51 1.97
N LEU A 6 -0.52 -1.35 1.40
CA LEU A 6 0.28 -1.00 0.22
C LEU A 6 -0.05 -1.89 -0.99
N ASP A 7 -0.52 -1.28 -2.07
CA ASP A 7 -0.53 -1.90 -3.40
C ASP A 7 0.81 -1.70 -4.13
N PHE A 8 1.03 -2.47 -5.19
CA PHE A 8 2.26 -2.49 -5.99
C PHE A 8 2.03 -1.96 -7.41
N ASP A 9 1.21 -2.62 -8.21
CA ASP A 9 0.93 -2.17 -9.59
C ASP A 9 0.22 -0.82 -9.54
N GLY A 10 0.72 0.16 -10.29
CA GLY A 10 0.17 1.51 -10.30
C GLY A 10 0.60 2.36 -9.09
N VAL A 11 1.36 1.79 -8.15
CA VAL A 11 1.90 2.45 -6.95
C VAL A 11 3.43 2.38 -6.93
N LEU A 12 4.01 1.20 -6.73
CA LEU A 12 5.46 1.00 -6.64
C LEU A 12 6.15 0.94 -8.01
N HIS A 13 5.36 0.91 -9.07
CA HIS A 13 5.74 1.05 -10.48
C HIS A 13 4.49 1.39 -11.28
N THR A 14 4.64 1.74 -12.56
CA THR A 14 3.48 2.07 -13.40
C THR A 14 2.75 0.79 -13.84
N SER A 15 1.42 0.85 -13.95
CA SER A 15 0.61 -0.20 -14.59
C SER A 15 0.64 -0.11 -16.13
N SER A 16 1.51 0.73 -16.69
CA SER A 16 1.67 0.86 -18.14
C SER A 16 2.21 -0.43 -18.74
N ILE A 17 1.61 -0.87 -19.85
CA ILE A 17 2.10 -2.03 -20.61
C ILE A 17 3.45 -1.77 -21.30
N TYR A 18 3.82 -0.49 -21.46
CA TYR A 18 5.03 -0.09 -22.19
C TYR A 18 6.25 0.11 -21.28
N ILE A 19 6.03 0.36 -19.99
CA ILE A 19 7.09 0.67 -19.02
C ILE A 19 6.81 -0.12 -17.74
N GLN A 20 7.44 -1.28 -17.62
CA GLN A 20 7.35 -2.12 -16.43
C GLN A 20 8.74 -2.35 -15.85
N THR A 21 9.14 -1.46 -14.95
CA THR A 21 10.26 -1.72 -14.04
C THR A 21 9.68 -1.91 -12.65
N PRO A 22 9.40 -3.16 -12.24
CA PRO A 22 8.79 -3.44 -10.94
C PRO A 22 9.57 -2.79 -9.81
N PHE A 23 8.85 -2.23 -8.84
CA PHE A 23 9.42 -1.61 -7.65
C PHE A 23 10.35 -0.41 -7.90
N SER A 24 10.30 0.18 -9.10
CA SER A 24 11.09 1.37 -9.47
C SER A 24 10.82 2.60 -8.60
N LYS A 25 9.72 2.61 -7.83
CA LYS A 25 9.36 3.71 -6.94
C LYS A 25 9.68 3.46 -5.47
N LEU A 26 10.25 2.31 -5.09
CA LEU A 26 10.54 1.99 -3.69
C LEU A 26 11.39 3.05 -2.97
N SER A 27 12.34 3.68 -3.66
CA SER A 27 13.24 4.67 -3.07
C SER A 27 12.52 5.91 -2.52
N HIS A 28 11.26 6.15 -2.92
CA HIS A 28 10.45 7.23 -2.35
C HIS A 28 10.16 7.03 -0.85
N PHE A 29 10.21 5.80 -0.36
CA PHE A 29 10.00 5.48 1.05
C PHE A 29 11.28 5.61 1.90
N ASP A 30 12.46 5.68 1.30
CA ASP A 30 13.74 5.68 2.03
C ASP A 30 13.84 6.79 3.10
N PRO A 31 13.40 8.04 2.84
CA PRO A 31 13.39 9.08 3.88
C PRO A 31 12.44 8.72 5.04
N LEU A 32 11.26 8.19 4.73
CA LEU A 32 10.26 7.86 5.75
C LEU A 32 10.72 6.72 6.65
N LEU A 33 11.42 5.74 6.10
CA LEU A 33 11.95 4.59 6.86
C LEU A 33 12.95 5.00 7.94
N LYS A 34 13.66 6.11 7.73
CA LYS A 34 14.64 6.66 8.67
C LYS A 34 13.97 7.41 9.81
N ASP A 35 12.95 8.21 9.49
CA ASP A 35 12.42 9.22 10.39
C ASP A 35 11.16 8.74 11.15
N TYR A 36 10.48 7.70 10.67
CA TYR A 36 9.20 7.24 11.24
C TYR A 36 9.18 5.73 11.51
N ALA A 37 8.39 5.35 12.51
CA ALA A 37 8.01 3.96 12.77
C ALA A 37 6.58 3.73 12.27
N PHE A 38 6.41 2.77 11.38
CA PHE A 38 5.12 2.32 10.87
C PHE A 38 5.20 0.87 10.43
N ASP A 39 4.05 0.22 10.38
CA ASP A 39 3.89 -1.12 9.85
C ASP A 39 3.37 -1.08 8.42
N VAL A 40 3.64 -2.13 7.66
CA VAL A 40 3.14 -2.32 6.29
C VAL A 40 2.36 -3.63 6.21
N VAL A 41 1.18 -3.56 5.60
CA VAL A 41 0.41 -4.72 5.18
C VAL A 41 0.31 -4.67 3.66
N VAL A 42 0.69 -5.75 2.99
CA VAL A 42 0.55 -5.80 1.52
C VAL A 42 -0.90 -6.06 1.17
N SER A 43 -1.54 -5.10 0.49
CA SER A 43 -2.88 -5.23 -0.07
C SER A 43 -2.88 -5.59 -1.56
N SER A 44 -1.70 -5.67 -2.17
CA SER A 44 -1.54 -6.05 -3.57
C SER A 44 -2.00 -7.49 -3.86
N THR A 45 -2.44 -7.73 -5.10
CA THR A 45 -2.78 -9.07 -5.61
C THR A 45 -1.55 -9.99 -5.70
N TRP A 46 -0.33 -9.43 -5.65
CA TRP A 46 0.91 -10.21 -5.60
C TRP A 46 0.94 -11.19 -4.42
N ARG A 47 0.18 -10.93 -3.35
CA ARG A 47 0.04 -11.85 -2.21
C ARG A 47 -0.50 -13.24 -2.58
N PHE A 48 -1.24 -13.36 -3.68
CA PHE A 48 -1.74 -14.64 -4.17
C PHE A 48 -0.67 -15.46 -4.90
N HIS A 49 0.44 -14.83 -5.29
CA HIS A 49 1.48 -15.43 -6.12
C HIS A 49 2.80 -15.63 -5.36
N TYR A 50 2.97 -14.97 -4.23
CA TYR A 50 4.22 -14.96 -3.47
C TYR A 50 3.97 -15.19 -1.99
N LYS A 51 4.87 -15.93 -1.34
CA LYS A 51 4.85 -16.05 0.12
C LYS A 51 5.24 -14.71 0.75
N LEU A 52 4.83 -14.49 2.00
CA LEU A 52 5.15 -13.27 2.75
C LEU A 52 6.66 -12.95 2.74
N ASN A 53 7.52 -13.95 2.93
CA ASN A 53 8.97 -13.75 2.91
C ASN A 53 9.48 -13.30 1.54
N ASP A 54 8.92 -13.80 0.45
CA ASP A 54 9.29 -13.38 -0.91
C ASP A 54 8.88 -11.93 -1.17
N LEU A 55 7.70 -11.53 -0.67
CA LEU A 55 7.23 -10.14 -0.74
C LEU A 55 8.15 -9.20 0.06
N LYS A 56 8.54 -9.60 1.27
CA LYS A 56 9.51 -8.85 2.09
C LYS A 56 10.82 -8.62 1.34
N LEU A 57 11.37 -9.68 0.74
CA LEU A 57 12.61 -9.58 -0.03
C LEU A 57 12.48 -8.63 -1.23
N LYS A 58 11.36 -8.69 -1.96
CA LYS A 58 11.08 -7.78 -3.08
C LYS A 58 10.98 -6.32 -2.66
N LEU A 59 10.43 -6.04 -1.48
CA LEU A 59 10.29 -4.70 -0.90
C LEU A 59 11.58 -4.15 -0.26
N ARG A 60 12.66 -4.95 -0.20
CA ARG A 60 13.97 -4.53 0.32
C ARG A 60 13.84 -3.95 1.73
N LYS A 61 14.38 -2.75 2.00
CA LYS A 61 14.30 -2.09 3.32
C LYS A 61 12.86 -1.89 3.80
N LEU A 62 11.92 -1.58 2.89
CA LEU A 62 10.50 -1.46 3.24
C LEU A 62 9.90 -2.80 3.68
N GLY A 63 10.46 -3.91 3.18
CA GLY A 63 10.11 -5.27 3.57
C GLY A 63 10.29 -5.57 5.06
N GLU A 64 11.22 -4.87 5.73
CA GLU A 64 11.43 -4.99 7.19
C GLU A 64 10.24 -4.46 8.00
N ARG A 65 9.44 -3.56 7.42
CA ARG A 65 8.21 -3.02 8.02
C ARG A 65 6.99 -3.89 7.75
N VAL A 66 7.09 -4.91 6.91
CA VAL A 66 5.92 -5.71 6.53
C VAL A 66 5.54 -6.68 7.64
N ILE A 67 4.33 -6.54 8.17
CA ILE A 67 3.78 -7.38 9.24
C ILE A 67 2.83 -8.46 8.71
N GLY A 68 2.31 -8.31 7.48
CA GLY A 68 1.39 -9.28 6.89
C GLY A 68 0.90 -8.90 5.49
N VAL A 69 -0.10 -9.63 5.02
CA VAL A 69 -0.82 -9.40 3.76
C VAL A 69 -2.33 -9.48 4.03
N THR A 70 -3.15 -8.78 3.25
CA THR A 70 -4.62 -8.90 3.36
C THR A 70 -5.11 -10.30 2.99
N GLY A 71 -6.35 -10.63 3.36
CA GLY A 71 -6.95 -11.95 3.15
C GLY A 71 -7.38 -12.22 1.70
N GLU A 72 -8.32 -13.16 1.55
CA GLU A 72 -8.94 -13.51 0.25
C GLU A 72 -9.58 -12.28 -0.41
N SER A 73 -9.76 -12.35 -1.74
CA SER A 73 -10.40 -11.24 -2.43
C SER A 73 -11.89 -11.14 -2.12
N CYS A 74 -12.36 -9.93 -1.84
CA CYS A 74 -13.78 -9.66 -1.63
C CYS A 74 -14.51 -9.54 -2.99
N ALA A 75 -15.76 -9.99 -3.06
CA ALA A 75 -16.65 -9.75 -4.18
C ALA A 75 -17.57 -8.55 -3.91
N GLY A 76 -18.03 -7.87 -4.97
CA GLY A 76 -19.01 -6.78 -4.89
C GLY A 76 -18.40 -5.39 -5.02
N THR A 77 -19.08 -4.38 -4.49
CA THR A 77 -18.64 -2.98 -4.55
C THR A 77 -17.49 -2.75 -3.59
N PHE A 78 -16.50 -1.96 -4.01
CA PHE A 78 -15.34 -1.56 -3.19
C PHE A 78 -14.53 -2.72 -2.57
N PRO A 79 -14.15 -3.75 -3.36
CA PRO A 79 -13.58 -4.98 -2.81
C PRO A 79 -12.27 -4.73 -2.07
N ARG A 80 -11.35 -3.92 -2.61
CA ARG A 80 -10.09 -3.55 -1.92
C ARG A 80 -10.33 -2.87 -0.57
N TYR A 81 -11.30 -1.97 -0.49
CA TYR A 81 -11.64 -1.32 0.77
C TYR A 81 -12.10 -2.33 1.83
N TYR A 82 -12.96 -3.29 1.45
CA TYR A 82 -13.43 -4.32 2.39
C TYR A 82 -12.33 -5.30 2.80
N GLU A 83 -11.43 -5.70 1.88
CA GLU A 83 -10.26 -6.53 2.21
C GLU A 83 -9.37 -5.87 3.28
N ILE A 84 -9.11 -4.57 3.11
CA ILE A 84 -8.31 -3.78 4.05
C ILE A 84 -9.04 -3.63 5.39
N ARG A 85 -10.34 -3.32 5.36
CA ARG A 85 -11.18 -3.20 6.55
C ARG A 85 -11.21 -4.47 7.38
N GLU A 86 -11.42 -5.61 6.75
CA GLU A 86 -11.48 -6.91 7.42
C GLU A 86 -10.15 -7.23 8.11
N TYR A 87 -9.03 -7.04 7.41
CA TYR A 87 -7.70 -7.22 7.99
C TYR A 87 -7.48 -6.27 9.18
N ALA A 88 -7.83 -4.99 9.01
CA ALA A 88 -7.65 -3.98 10.05
C ALA A 88 -8.49 -4.29 11.29
N GLU A 89 -9.76 -4.68 11.12
CA GLU A 89 -10.66 -5.05 12.21
C GLU A 89 -10.16 -6.29 12.97
N PHE A 90 -9.81 -7.35 12.24
CA PHE A 90 -9.32 -8.60 12.84
C PHE A 90 -8.05 -8.37 13.67
N ASN A 91 -7.15 -7.52 13.19
CA ASN A 91 -5.88 -7.20 13.86
C ASN A 91 -5.96 -5.97 14.79
N GLN A 92 -7.16 -5.40 15.01
CA GLN A 92 -7.36 -4.22 15.86
C GLN A 92 -6.53 -2.98 15.44
N ILE A 93 -6.32 -2.81 14.14
CA ILE A 93 -5.60 -1.69 13.55
C ILE A 93 -6.57 -0.53 13.33
N LEU A 94 -6.45 0.52 14.14
CA LEU A 94 -7.34 1.68 14.09
C LEU A 94 -6.79 2.83 13.23
N ASP A 95 -5.48 3.00 13.21
CA ASP A 95 -4.80 4.12 12.54
C ASP A 95 -4.06 3.61 11.30
N TRP A 96 -4.73 3.73 10.15
CA TRP A 96 -4.22 3.22 8.89
C TRP A 96 -4.56 4.11 7.69
N VAL A 97 -3.72 4.00 6.67
CA VAL A 97 -3.95 4.54 5.33
C VAL A 97 -3.71 3.47 4.27
N ALA A 98 -4.42 3.57 3.15
CA ALA A 98 -4.18 2.76 1.96
C ALA A 98 -3.46 3.60 0.91
N ILE A 99 -2.44 3.03 0.26
CA ILE A 99 -1.77 3.64 -0.90
C ILE A 99 -2.06 2.75 -2.10
N ASP A 100 -2.88 3.26 -3.01
CA ASP A 100 -3.54 2.45 -4.03
C ASP A 100 -3.89 3.29 -5.26
N ASP A 101 -3.88 2.69 -6.46
CA ASP A 101 -4.28 3.33 -7.70
C ASP A 101 -5.76 3.10 -8.04
N ALA A 102 -6.37 2.05 -7.49
CA ALA A 102 -7.71 1.59 -7.83
C ALA A 102 -8.81 2.37 -7.09
N LYS A 103 -8.91 3.69 -7.33
CA LYS A 103 -9.86 4.60 -6.66
C LYS A 103 -11.31 4.08 -6.62
N LEU A 104 -11.76 3.42 -7.69
CA LEU A 104 -13.13 2.86 -7.80
C LEU A 104 -13.37 1.65 -6.87
N GLN A 105 -12.31 1.07 -6.30
CA GLN A 105 -12.42 0.01 -5.30
C GLN A 105 -12.52 0.55 -3.86
N PHE A 106 -12.70 1.87 -3.70
CA PHE A 106 -12.92 2.54 -2.43
C PHE A 106 -14.18 3.41 -2.50
N PRO A 107 -14.97 3.52 -1.41
CA PRO A 107 -16.05 4.49 -1.33
C PRO A 107 -15.54 5.92 -1.50
N GLU A 108 -16.33 6.81 -2.11
CA GLU A 108 -15.97 8.24 -2.24
C GLU A 108 -15.80 8.94 -0.89
N SER A 109 -16.51 8.45 0.13
CA SER A 109 -16.43 8.93 1.51
C SER A 109 -15.16 8.51 2.24
N GLU A 110 -14.42 7.50 1.74
CA GLU A 110 -13.20 7.04 2.40
C GLU A 110 -12.06 8.05 2.24
N LYS A 111 -11.55 8.53 3.37
CA LYS A 111 -10.50 9.57 3.45
C LYS A 111 -9.11 9.02 3.70
N ARG A 112 -8.99 7.74 4.06
CA ARG A 112 -7.73 7.05 4.32
C ARG A 112 -7.03 6.54 3.06
N LEU A 113 -7.60 6.78 1.88
CA LEU A 113 -6.95 6.45 0.61
C LEU A 113 -6.03 7.59 0.15
N ILE A 114 -4.73 7.29 0.09
CA ILE A 114 -3.73 8.06 -0.65
C ILE A 114 -3.71 7.53 -2.07
N HIS A 115 -4.41 8.21 -2.97
CA HIS A 115 -4.58 7.76 -4.35
C HIS A 115 -3.33 8.02 -5.21
N CYS A 116 -2.91 6.99 -5.96
CA CYS A 116 -1.86 7.07 -6.96
C CYS A 116 -2.43 7.09 -8.39
N ASN A 117 -1.78 7.82 -9.30
CA ASN A 117 -2.07 7.67 -10.72
C ASN A 117 -1.33 6.43 -11.25
N PRO A 118 -2.03 5.44 -11.84
CA PRO A 118 -1.42 4.19 -12.30
C PRO A 118 -0.33 4.39 -13.36
N GLN A 119 -0.36 5.50 -14.11
CA GLN A 119 0.64 5.79 -15.15
C GLN A 119 1.95 6.32 -14.57
N THR A 120 1.94 6.87 -13.36
CA THR A 120 3.14 7.47 -12.73
C THR A 120 3.62 6.71 -11.52
N GLY A 121 2.76 5.94 -10.86
CA GLY A 121 3.03 5.40 -9.54
C GLY A 121 2.98 6.48 -8.45
N ILE A 122 3.49 6.12 -7.28
CA ILE A 122 3.73 7.04 -6.16
C ILE A 122 4.74 8.12 -6.57
N THR A 123 4.49 9.35 -6.10
CA THR A 123 5.34 10.52 -6.33
C THR A 123 5.57 11.27 -5.02
N ASN A 124 6.36 12.34 -5.06
CA ASN A 124 6.58 13.22 -3.89
C ASN A 124 5.27 13.79 -3.31
N ILE A 125 4.20 13.91 -4.10
CA ILE A 125 2.89 14.37 -3.61
C ILE A 125 2.32 13.36 -2.61
N GLN A 126 2.24 12.09 -3.00
CA GLN A 126 1.74 11.03 -2.13
C GLN A 126 2.65 10.80 -0.92
N ILE A 127 3.97 10.93 -1.10
CA ILE A 127 4.93 10.86 0.02
C ILE A 127 4.71 11.98 1.01
N GLN A 128 4.44 13.21 0.55
CA GLN A 128 4.17 14.32 1.46
C GLN A 128 2.86 14.09 2.24
N ILE A 129 1.78 13.63 1.58
CA ILE A 129 0.52 13.29 2.27
C ILE A 129 0.76 12.19 3.32
N LEU A 130 1.52 11.16 2.97
CA LEU A 130 1.86 10.08 3.89
C LEU A 130 2.69 10.60 5.07
N LYS A 131 3.65 11.49 4.83
CA LYS A 131 4.47 12.13 5.86
C LYS A 131 3.60 12.96 6.82
N ASP A 132 2.72 13.80 6.28
CA ASP A 132 1.81 14.63 7.08
C ASP A 132 0.93 13.74 7.96
N TRP A 133 0.41 12.63 7.42
CA TRP A 133 -0.31 11.64 8.22
C TRP A 133 0.58 10.99 9.27
N LEU A 134 1.84 10.62 8.97
CA LEU A 134 2.74 10.00 9.95
C LEU A 134 3.07 10.93 11.14
N GLU A 135 3.04 12.25 10.95
CA GLU A 135 3.33 13.26 11.98
C GLU A 135 2.18 13.56 12.95
N THR A 136 0.95 13.09 12.68
CA THR A 136 -0.23 13.33 13.56
C THR A 136 -0.21 12.52 14.86
#